data_AF-F0IE03-F1
#
_entry.id   AF-F0IE03-F1
#
_cell.length_a   1.000
_cell.length_b   1.000
_cell.length_c   1.000
_cell.angle_alpha   90.00
_cell.angle_beta   90.00
_cell.angle_gamma   90.00
#
_symmetry.space_group_name_H-M   'P 1'
#
loop_
_entity.id
_entity.type
_entity.pdbx_description
1 polymer ?
#
loop_
_entity_poly.entity_id
_entity_poly.type
_entity_poly.pdbx_seq_one_letter_code
_entity_poly.pdbx_strand_id
1 'polypeptide(L)'
;MNFWHMQLHPTGATAWTAENTRRIIATGYIGCSEKVVQTFDRLLAGDLILVRYGAQVVALVAVEDTPRLLRDYEKHPLRWFTHGCRVKPLAYYENLKIGGHGWYLPTTLQQIKPENEVAYTFVRDLWEKTNSHLLFSVDFNELMDYDLVLFSQKDERENVCRELITLYEGLKVNIYMDDGDDEGNRDDLVASGYVTANETGYYPYVKWCCRIDEKGIRSESEVD
;
A
#
# COMPACT_ATOMS: atom_id res chain seq x y z
N MET A 1 -14.13 -1.45 0.09
CA MET A 1 -13.02 -0.56 -0.29
C MET A 1 -13.45 0.32 -1.45
N ASN A 2 -13.37 1.65 -1.32
CA ASN A 2 -13.59 2.61 -2.40
C ASN A 2 -12.28 3.21 -2.90
N PHE A 3 -12.29 3.72 -4.14
CA PHE A 3 -11.17 4.46 -4.71
C PHE A 3 -11.45 5.96 -4.77
N TRP A 4 -10.43 6.73 -4.45
CA TRP A 4 -10.46 8.18 -4.46
C TRP A 4 -9.20 8.71 -5.13
N HIS A 5 -9.24 9.96 -5.58
CA HIS A 5 -8.03 10.71 -5.87
C HIS A 5 -8.06 12.08 -5.23
N MET A 6 -6.88 12.53 -4.81
CA MET A 6 -6.73 13.74 -4.04
C MET A 6 -5.60 14.61 -4.55
N GLN A 7 -5.91 15.83 -4.97
CA GLN A 7 -4.95 16.91 -5.06
C GLN A 7 -4.62 17.40 -3.66
N LEU A 8 -3.39 17.15 -3.19
CA LEU A 8 -2.95 17.56 -1.85
C LEU A 8 -1.90 18.68 -1.94
N HIS A 9 -2.37 19.92 -1.97
CA HIS A 9 -1.54 21.14 -1.90
C HIS A 9 -2.39 22.30 -1.35
N PRO A 10 -1.77 23.31 -0.71
CA PRO A 10 -2.47 24.52 -0.31
C PRO A 10 -2.86 25.35 -1.54
N THR A 11 -4.07 25.90 -1.53
CA THR A 11 -4.54 26.79 -2.58
C THR A 11 -3.65 28.03 -2.67
N GLY A 12 -3.20 28.37 -3.88
CA GLY A 12 -2.41 29.58 -4.16
C GLY A 12 -0.93 29.50 -3.75
N ALA A 13 -0.44 28.35 -3.27
CA ALA A 13 0.95 28.20 -2.89
C ALA A 13 1.86 28.04 -4.12
N THR A 14 2.59 29.11 -4.49
CA THR A 14 3.45 29.15 -5.68
C THR A 14 4.77 28.38 -5.53
N ALA A 15 5.24 28.19 -4.30
CA ALA A 15 6.46 27.44 -4.00
C ALA A 15 6.20 25.95 -3.66
N TRP A 16 4.94 25.49 -3.76
CA TRP A 16 4.60 24.11 -3.44
C TRP A 16 5.06 23.15 -4.53
N THR A 17 5.59 22.00 -4.14
CA THR A 17 6.08 20.97 -5.05
C THR A 17 5.50 19.60 -4.68
N ALA A 18 5.63 18.61 -5.57
CA ALA A 18 5.28 17.23 -5.28
C ALA A 18 6.03 16.68 -4.04
N GLU A 19 7.25 17.15 -3.79
CA GLU A 19 8.04 16.76 -2.62
C GLU A 19 7.42 17.29 -1.31
N ASN A 20 6.83 18.49 -1.32
CA ASN A 20 6.08 18.97 -0.15
C ASN A 20 4.86 18.08 0.14
N THR A 21 4.16 17.64 -0.91
CA THR A 21 3.05 16.69 -0.80
C THR A 21 3.53 15.35 -0.22
N ARG A 22 4.65 14.82 -0.71
CA ARG A 22 5.27 13.60 -0.20
C ARG A 22 5.60 13.68 1.29
N ARG A 23 6.17 14.80 1.73
CA ARG A 23 6.48 15.05 3.15
C ARG A 23 5.24 15.13 4.03
N ILE A 24 4.10 15.66 3.53
CA ILE A 24 2.84 15.58 4.28
C ILE A 24 2.43 14.12 4.49
N ILE A 25 2.42 13.34 3.42
CA ILE A 25 1.99 11.92 3.44
C ILE A 25 2.89 11.12 4.38
N ALA A 26 4.20 11.38 4.39
CA ALA A 26 5.16 10.77 5.30
C ALA A 26 4.86 11.05 6.79
N THR A 27 4.09 12.09 7.11
CA THR A 27 3.61 12.34 8.49
C THR A 27 2.45 11.41 8.88
N GLY A 28 1.97 10.57 7.97
CA GLY A 28 0.86 9.63 8.16
C GLY A 28 -0.52 10.28 8.14
N TYR A 29 -0.67 11.44 7.50
CA TYR A 29 -1.93 12.19 7.45
C TYR A 29 -2.17 12.78 6.07
N ILE A 30 -3.45 12.92 5.73
CA ILE A 30 -3.96 13.79 4.67
C ILE A 30 -5.09 14.65 5.22
N GLY A 31 -5.51 15.66 4.46
CA GLY A 31 -6.63 16.47 4.89
C GLY A 31 -7.04 17.58 3.95
N CYS A 32 -8.15 18.22 4.29
CA CYS A 32 -8.73 19.32 3.54
C CYS A 32 -9.36 20.37 4.46
N SER A 33 -9.81 21.47 3.86
CA SER A 33 -10.54 22.53 4.54
C SER A 33 -11.75 22.95 3.72
N GLU A 34 -12.66 23.68 4.37
CA GLU A 34 -13.79 24.37 3.74
C GLU A 34 -14.78 23.43 3.02
N LYS A 35 -15.18 23.78 1.78
CA LYS A 35 -16.30 23.17 1.05
C LYS A 35 -16.14 21.67 0.77
N VAL A 36 -14.92 21.15 0.84
CA VAL A 36 -14.60 19.76 0.50
C VAL A 36 -14.77 18.83 1.70
N VAL A 37 -14.86 19.37 2.92
CA VAL A 37 -14.97 18.60 4.17
C VAL A 37 -16.12 17.60 4.11
N GLN A 38 -17.30 18.00 3.65
CA GLN A 38 -18.44 17.07 3.53
C GLN A 38 -18.18 15.86 2.62
N THR A 39 -17.34 16.03 1.59
CA THR A 39 -16.94 14.93 0.71
C THR A 39 -15.82 14.11 1.34
N PHE A 40 -14.88 14.77 2.01
CA PHE A 40 -13.78 14.16 2.75
C PHE A 40 -14.28 13.29 3.90
N ASP A 41 -15.33 13.71 4.61
CA ASP A 41 -15.98 12.97 5.71
C ASP A 41 -16.63 11.65 5.26
N ARG A 42 -16.71 11.40 3.94
CA ARG A 42 -17.21 10.13 3.39
C ARG A 42 -16.13 9.07 3.23
N LEU A 43 -14.86 9.40 3.49
CA LEU A 43 -13.77 8.43 3.50
C LEU A 43 -14.00 7.39 4.61
N LEU A 44 -13.80 6.12 4.27
CA LEU A 44 -13.90 5.00 5.21
C LEU A 44 -12.52 4.35 5.40
N ALA A 45 -12.31 3.74 6.57
CA ALA A 45 -11.11 2.92 6.78
C ALA A 45 -11.03 1.82 5.71
N GLY A 46 -9.84 1.60 5.17
CA GLY A 46 -9.59 0.68 4.05
C GLY A 46 -9.87 1.27 2.66
N ASP A 47 -10.38 2.50 2.54
CA ASP A 47 -10.43 3.18 1.25
C ASP A 47 -9.02 3.50 0.74
N LEU A 48 -8.84 3.45 -0.59
CA LEU A 48 -7.58 3.81 -1.25
C LEU A 48 -7.67 5.20 -1.87
N ILE A 49 -6.60 5.97 -1.70
CA ILE A 49 -6.50 7.34 -2.21
C ILE A 49 -5.25 7.46 -3.06
N LEU A 50 -5.47 7.77 -4.34
CA LEU A 50 -4.43 8.19 -5.27
C LEU A 50 -4.09 9.67 -5.01
N VAL A 51 -3.03 9.93 -4.26
CA VAL A 51 -2.60 11.30 -3.90
C VAL A 51 -1.73 11.87 -5.01
N ARG A 52 -2.01 13.10 -5.43
CA ARG A 52 -1.38 13.76 -6.58
C ARG A 52 -1.03 15.22 -6.33
N TYR A 53 -0.12 15.70 -7.17
CA TYR A 53 0.20 17.11 -7.38
C TYR A 53 0.05 17.45 -8.87
N GLY A 54 -1.06 18.09 -9.23
CA GLY A 54 -1.46 18.28 -10.62
C GLY A 54 -1.81 16.94 -11.26
N ALA A 55 -1.13 16.62 -12.35
CA ALA A 55 -1.20 15.32 -13.06
C ALA A 55 -0.20 14.28 -12.52
N GLN A 56 0.74 14.67 -11.67
CA GLN A 56 1.73 13.76 -11.10
C GLN A 56 1.12 12.97 -9.95
N VAL A 57 1.17 11.64 -10.04
CA VAL A 57 0.84 10.76 -8.93
C VAL A 57 2.01 10.77 -7.97
N VAL A 58 1.75 11.09 -6.70
CA VAL A 58 2.77 11.19 -5.65
C VAL A 58 2.80 9.91 -4.83
N ALA A 59 1.63 9.37 -4.47
CA ALA A 59 1.53 8.17 -3.67
C ALA A 59 0.17 7.47 -3.85
N LEU A 60 0.14 6.18 -3.54
CA LEU A 60 -1.07 5.45 -3.19
C LEU A 60 -1.08 5.26 -1.68
N VAL A 61 -2.19 5.60 -1.03
CA VAL A 61 -2.33 5.50 0.44
C VAL A 61 -3.63 4.79 0.81
N ALA A 62 -3.65 4.10 1.95
CA ALA A 62 -4.84 3.54 2.56
C ALA A 62 -5.30 4.39 3.75
N VAL A 63 -6.60 4.61 3.86
CA VAL A 63 -7.22 5.30 5.01
C VAL A 63 -7.20 4.38 6.23
N GLU A 64 -6.66 4.85 7.35
CA GLU A 64 -6.58 4.08 8.61
C GLU A 64 -7.71 4.44 9.58
N ASP A 65 -8.23 5.67 9.55
CA ASP A 65 -9.27 6.13 10.47
C ASP A 65 -10.28 7.10 9.82
N THR A 66 -11.33 7.41 10.59
CA THR A 66 -12.39 8.32 10.14
C THR A 66 -11.89 9.77 10.14
N PRO A 67 -12.18 10.54 9.08
CA PRO A 67 -12.01 11.98 9.04
C PRO A 67 -12.53 12.70 10.28
N ARG A 68 -11.75 13.68 10.75
CA ARG A 68 -12.12 14.53 11.88
C ARG A 68 -11.49 15.90 11.78
N LEU A 69 -12.05 16.84 12.55
CA LEU A 69 -11.39 18.10 12.84
C LEU A 69 -10.09 17.83 13.60
N LEU A 70 -8.98 18.36 13.08
CA LEU A 70 -7.67 18.23 13.72
C LEU A 70 -7.55 19.21 14.88
N ARG A 71 -7.00 18.72 16.00
CA ARG A 71 -6.79 19.55 17.19
C ARG A 71 -5.45 20.30 17.11
N ASP A 72 -5.30 21.33 17.93
CA ASP A 72 -4.13 22.21 17.91
C ASP A 72 -2.78 21.51 18.12
N TYR A 73 -2.75 20.40 18.86
CA TYR A 73 -1.54 19.60 19.06
C TYR A 73 -1.20 18.67 17.88
N GLU A 74 -2.11 18.50 16.91
CA GLU A 74 -1.87 17.78 15.66
C GLU A 74 -1.36 18.72 14.55
N LYS A 75 -1.13 20.01 14.87
CA LYS A 75 -0.55 21.00 13.96
C LYS A 75 0.88 20.60 13.60
N HIS A 76 1.14 20.57 12.29
CA HIS A 76 2.45 20.35 11.71
C HIS A 76 2.71 21.49 10.71
N PRO A 77 3.95 21.96 10.50
CA PRO A 77 4.23 23.07 9.58
C PRO A 77 3.70 22.86 8.15
N LEU A 78 3.54 21.61 7.73
CA LEU A 78 3.01 21.24 6.41
C LEU A 78 1.48 20.98 6.40
N ARG A 79 0.82 20.91 7.56
CA ARG A 79 -0.63 20.66 7.68
C ARG A 79 -1.38 21.99 7.71
N TRP A 80 -1.66 22.50 6.50
CA TRP A 80 -2.44 23.73 6.29
C TRP A 80 -3.96 23.52 6.43
N PHE A 81 -4.40 22.25 6.48
CA PHE A 81 -5.80 21.86 6.51
C PHE A 81 -6.35 21.73 7.94
N THR A 82 -7.67 21.90 8.08
CA THR A 82 -8.38 21.85 9.37
C THR A 82 -9.00 20.49 9.66
N HIS A 83 -9.37 19.72 8.63
CA HIS A 83 -9.87 18.35 8.76
C HIS A 83 -8.85 17.38 8.18
N GLY A 84 -8.70 16.22 8.80
CA GLY A 84 -7.78 15.19 8.33
C GLY A 84 -8.12 13.81 8.85
N CYS A 85 -7.47 12.82 8.28
CA CYS A 85 -7.48 11.44 8.73
C CYS A 85 -6.07 10.85 8.63
N ARG A 86 -5.84 9.79 9.40
CA ARG A 86 -4.66 8.95 9.34
C ARG A 86 -4.66 8.13 8.06
N VAL A 87 -3.50 8.06 7.45
CA VAL A 87 -3.27 7.20 6.29
C VAL A 87 -1.97 6.44 6.42
N LYS A 88 -1.96 5.23 5.85
CA LYS A 88 -0.77 4.43 5.62
C LYS A 88 -0.30 4.64 4.17
N PRO A 89 0.92 5.17 3.95
CA PRO A 89 1.51 5.15 2.62
C PRO A 89 1.73 3.72 2.17
N LEU A 90 1.25 3.38 0.98
CA LEU A 90 1.40 2.04 0.39
C LEU A 90 2.54 2.03 -0.63
N ALA A 91 2.61 3.08 -1.46
CA ALA A 91 3.67 3.29 -2.43
C ALA A 91 3.88 4.78 -2.71
N TYR A 92 5.10 5.16 -3.08
CA TYR A 92 5.44 6.49 -3.58
C TYR A 92 5.87 6.40 -5.05
N TYR A 93 5.57 7.43 -5.82
CA TYR A 93 5.92 7.49 -7.23
C TYR A 93 6.65 8.79 -7.55
N GLU A 94 7.76 8.70 -8.28
CA GLU A 94 8.54 9.87 -8.71
C GLU A 94 8.07 10.37 -10.08
N ASN A 95 7.93 9.45 -11.04
CA ASN A 95 7.75 9.78 -12.46
C ASN A 95 6.39 9.41 -13.03
N LEU A 96 5.45 8.96 -12.18
CA LEU A 96 4.12 8.53 -12.61
C LEU A 96 3.21 9.73 -12.85
N LYS A 97 2.63 9.81 -14.05
CA LYS A 97 1.67 10.85 -14.44
C LYS A 97 0.39 10.24 -14.99
N ILE A 98 -0.72 10.90 -14.70
CA ILE A 98 -2.07 10.54 -15.17
C ILE A 98 -2.68 11.71 -15.94
N GLY A 99 -3.51 11.41 -16.94
CA GLY A 99 -4.16 12.43 -17.76
C GLY A 99 -4.70 11.84 -19.06
N GLY A 100 -5.40 12.67 -19.84
CA GLY A 100 -6.05 12.25 -21.08
C GLY A 100 -7.47 11.72 -20.88
N HIS A 101 -8.00 11.05 -21.89
CA HIS A 101 -9.37 10.53 -21.88
C HIS A 101 -9.61 9.57 -20.70
N GLY A 102 -10.71 9.74 -19.97
CA GLY A 102 -11.03 8.98 -18.75
C GLY A 102 -10.49 9.59 -17.45
N TRP A 103 -9.60 10.58 -17.52
CA TRP A 103 -9.13 11.30 -16.32
C TRP A 103 -9.81 12.65 -16.16
N TYR A 104 -10.62 12.77 -15.10
CA TYR A 104 -11.09 14.06 -14.58
C TYR A 104 -10.32 14.38 -13.29
N LEU A 105 -9.44 15.37 -13.29
CA LEU A 105 -8.61 15.68 -12.13
C LEU A 105 -9.30 16.75 -11.26
N PRO A 106 -9.84 16.43 -10.06
CA PRO A 106 -10.54 17.41 -9.25
C PRO A 106 -9.58 18.48 -8.73
N THR A 107 -10.10 19.57 -8.19
CA THR A 107 -9.24 20.58 -7.55
C THR A 107 -8.78 20.13 -6.15
N THR A 108 -9.47 19.17 -5.54
CA THR A 108 -9.20 18.66 -4.18
C THR A 108 -9.44 17.16 -4.07
N LEU A 109 -10.66 16.68 -3.84
CA LEU A 109 -10.98 15.26 -3.60
C LEU A 109 -12.21 14.84 -4.40
N GLN A 110 -12.18 13.65 -4.98
CA GLN A 110 -13.35 13.03 -5.57
C GLN A 110 -13.26 11.50 -5.48
N GLN A 111 -14.41 10.85 -5.34
CA GLN A 111 -14.49 9.40 -5.44
C GLN A 111 -14.38 8.98 -6.91
N ILE A 112 -13.50 8.03 -7.20
CA ILE A 112 -13.42 7.38 -8.50
C ILE A 112 -14.49 6.28 -8.49
N LYS A 113 -15.51 6.46 -9.32
CA LYS A 113 -16.61 5.50 -9.42
C LYS A 113 -16.27 4.38 -10.40
N PRO A 114 -16.80 3.15 -10.21
CA PRO A 114 -16.54 2.02 -11.10
C PRO A 114 -16.87 2.28 -12.57
N GLU A 115 -17.84 3.16 -12.86
CA GLU A 115 -18.22 3.51 -14.23
C GLU A 115 -17.13 4.31 -14.96
N ASN A 116 -16.16 4.89 -14.24
CA ASN A 116 -14.93 5.40 -14.83
C ASN A 116 -13.88 4.28 -14.91
N GLU A 117 -14.08 3.36 -15.84
CA GLU A 117 -13.23 2.16 -16.01
C GLU A 117 -11.73 2.49 -16.10
N VAL A 118 -11.36 3.60 -16.77
CA VAL A 118 -9.96 4.00 -16.96
C VAL A 118 -9.30 4.32 -15.61
N ALA A 119 -9.90 5.23 -14.84
CA ALA A 119 -9.31 5.66 -13.56
C ALA A 119 -9.46 4.56 -12.49
N TYR A 120 -10.57 3.82 -12.52
CA TYR A 120 -10.85 2.76 -11.56
C TYR A 120 -9.88 1.58 -11.73
N THR A 121 -9.73 1.07 -12.96
CA THR A 121 -8.77 0.02 -13.29
C THR A 121 -7.34 0.43 -12.95
N PHE A 122 -6.96 1.67 -13.26
CA PHE A 122 -5.63 2.16 -12.94
C PHE A 122 -5.30 2.10 -11.43
N VAL A 123 -6.22 2.55 -10.57
CA VAL A 123 -5.99 2.51 -9.11
C VAL A 123 -6.00 1.06 -8.60
N ARG A 124 -6.89 0.21 -9.12
CA ARG A 124 -6.91 -1.21 -8.80
C ARG A 124 -5.58 -1.88 -9.16
N ASP A 125 -5.09 -1.69 -10.39
CA ASP A 125 -3.86 -2.30 -10.86
C ASP A 125 -2.64 -1.77 -10.09
N LEU A 126 -2.64 -0.50 -9.67
CA LEU A 126 -1.61 0.03 -8.77
C LEU A 126 -1.68 -0.62 -7.37
N TRP A 127 -2.88 -0.81 -6.84
CA TRP A 127 -3.07 -1.47 -5.56
C TRP A 127 -2.64 -2.93 -5.61
N GLU A 128 -3.09 -3.68 -6.61
CA GLU A 128 -2.67 -5.06 -6.87
C GLU A 128 -1.15 -5.11 -7.00
N LYS A 129 -0.53 -4.24 -7.80
CA LYS A 129 0.93 -4.13 -7.84
C LYS A 129 1.51 -3.84 -6.47
N THR A 130 0.92 -2.99 -5.64
CA THR A 130 1.47 -2.67 -4.31
C THR A 130 1.32 -3.82 -3.31
N ASN A 131 0.22 -4.57 -3.37
CA ASN A 131 -0.01 -5.76 -2.54
C ASN A 131 0.86 -6.94 -3.03
N SER A 132 1.05 -7.05 -4.34
CA SER A 132 1.85 -8.07 -5.02
C SER A 132 3.34 -7.76 -5.08
N HIS A 133 3.75 -6.50 -4.92
CA HIS A 133 5.16 -6.07 -5.03
C HIS A 133 6.03 -6.72 -3.95
N LEU A 134 5.46 -6.93 -2.77
CA LEU A 134 6.10 -7.67 -1.69
C LEU A 134 5.43 -9.04 -1.46
N LEU A 135 4.74 -9.57 -2.48
CA LEU A 135 4.22 -10.93 -2.48
C LEU A 135 5.21 -11.86 -3.20
N PHE A 136 5.56 -12.94 -2.54
CA PHE A 136 6.51 -13.93 -3.06
C PHE A 136 5.90 -15.33 -2.95
N SER A 137 6.07 -16.15 -4.00
CA SER A 137 5.76 -17.56 -3.88
C SER A 137 6.79 -18.25 -3.00
N VAL A 138 6.35 -19.15 -2.13
CA VAL A 138 7.20 -19.99 -1.27
C VAL A 138 6.70 -21.43 -1.32
N ASP A 139 7.50 -22.35 -0.76
CA ASP A 139 7.05 -23.71 -0.49
C ASP A 139 6.84 -23.87 1.02
N PHE A 140 5.59 -23.88 1.47
CA PHE A 140 5.26 -24.11 2.88
C PHE A 140 5.54 -25.55 3.33
N ASN A 141 5.77 -26.49 2.41
CA ASN A 141 6.21 -27.85 2.79
C ASN A 141 7.69 -27.88 3.21
N GLU A 142 8.46 -26.83 2.93
CA GLU A 142 9.86 -26.67 3.34
C GLU A 142 10.03 -25.74 4.56
N LEU A 143 9.05 -25.73 5.47
CA LEU A 143 9.17 -25.06 6.76
C LEU A 143 10.36 -25.61 7.56
N MET A 144 11.23 -24.72 8.01
CA MET A 144 12.35 -25.04 8.90
C MET A 144 11.94 -25.13 10.37
N ASP A 145 10.90 -24.38 10.72
CA ASP A 145 10.23 -24.35 12.02
C ASP A 145 8.75 -23.95 11.78
N TYR A 146 7.92 -23.96 12.82
CA TYR A 146 6.49 -23.65 12.71
C TYR A 146 6.20 -22.26 12.08
N ASP A 147 7.14 -21.32 12.17
CA ASP A 147 7.03 -19.95 11.65
C ASP A 147 8.15 -19.56 10.68
N LEU A 148 9.01 -20.48 10.23
CA LEU A 148 10.23 -20.12 9.51
C LEU A 148 10.32 -20.82 8.15
N VAL A 149 10.27 -20.03 7.07
CA VAL A 149 10.29 -20.51 5.68
C VAL A 149 11.61 -20.14 5.00
N LEU A 150 12.17 -21.05 4.20
CA LEU A 150 13.31 -20.75 3.32
C LEU A 150 12.93 -19.67 2.29
N PHE A 151 13.72 -18.60 2.19
CA PHE A 151 13.33 -17.43 1.40
C PHE A 151 14.28 -17.11 0.24
N SER A 152 15.56 -16.86 0.46
CA SER A 152 16.45 -16.56 -0.68
C SER A 152 17.91 -16.91 -0.41
N GLN A 153 18.61 -17.33 -1.46
CA GLN A 153 20.06 -17.52 -1.45
C GLN A 153 20.81 -16.21 -1.74
N LYS A 154 20.13 -15.18 -2.25
CA LYS A 154 20.70 -13.90 -2.69
C LYS A 154 20.01 -12.73 -2.01
N ASP A 155 20.65 -11.56 -2.03
CA ASP A 155 20.08 -10.30 -1.55
C ASP A 155 18.98 -9.74 -2.45
N GLU A 156 18.60 -10.46 -3.50
CA GLU A 156 17.50 -10.10 -4.37
C GLU A 156 16.63 -11.34 -4.59
N ARG A 157 15.31 -11.15 -4.61
CA ARG A 157 14.35 -12.20 -4.94
C ARG A 157 13.30 -11.64 -5.91
N GLU A 158 12.94 -12.44 -6.90
CA GLU A 158 11.86 -12.11 -7.82
C GLU A 158 10.50 -12.26 -7.11
N ASN A 159 9.67 -11.22 -7.15
CA ASN A 159 8.30 -11.24 -6.65
C ASN A 159 7.33 -11.83 -7.69
N VAL A 160 6.04 -11.96 -7.36
CA VAL A 160 5.02 -12.45 -8.33
C VAL A 160 4.84 -11.56 -9.56
N CYS A 161 5.26 -10.30 -9.49
CA CYS A 161 5.25 -9.34 -10.59
C CYS A 161 6.46 -9.48 -11.54
N ARG A 162 7.35 -10.45 -11.28
CA ARG A 162 8.62 -10.65 -12.01
C ARG A 162 9.62 -9.51 -11.84
N GLU A 163 9.56 -8.81 -10.71
CA GLU A 163 10.49 -7.75 -10.34
C GLU A 163 11.47 -8.27 -9.29
N LEU A 164 12.76 -7.95 -9.44
CA LEU A 164 13.78 -8.27 -8.45
C LEU A 164 13.73 -7.27 -7.29
N ILE A 165 13.37 -7.74 -6.10
CA ILE A 165 13.29 -6.95 -4.88
C ILE A 165 14.54 -7.18 -4.03
N THR A 166 15.23 -6.10 -3.67
CA THR A 166 16.35 -6.15 -2.71
C THR A 166 15.84 -6.51 -1.30
N LEU A 167 16.40 -7.56 -0.73
CA LEU A 167 16.07 -8.10 0.58
C LEU A 167 17.01 -7.53 1.65
N TYR A 168 16.45 -7.31 2.84
CA TYR A 168 17.20 -6.91 4.03
C TYR A 168 16.46 -7.35 5.29
N GLU A 169 17.22 -7.51 6.38
CA GLU A 169 16.70 -7.86 7.71
C GLU A 169 15.52 -6.95 8.12
N GLY A 170 14.39 -7.55 8.49
CA GLY A 170 13.18 -6.85 8.92
C GLY A 170 12.27 -6.34 7.80
N LEU A 171 12.57 -6.58 6.52
CA LEU A 171 11.65 -6.27 5.43
C LEU A 171 10.34 -7.07 5.59
N LYS A 172 9.21 -6.40 5.76
CA LYS A 172 7.90 -7.04 5.82
C LYS A 172 7.46 -7.50 4.42
N VAL A 173 7.05 -8.76 4.29
CA VAL A 173 6.60 -9.37 3.04
C VAL A 173 5.31 -10.16 3.25
N ASN A 174 4.58 -10.38 2.16
CA ASN A 174 3.54 -11.39 2.06
C ASN A 174 4.10 -12.57 1.28
N ILE A 175 3.67 -13.77 1.64
CA ILE A 175 4.09 -15.01 0.98
C ILE A 175 2.87 -15.88 0.73
N TYR A 176 2.91 -16.65 -0.35
CA TYR A 176 1.85 -17.59 -0.69
C TYR A 176 2.41 -18.86 -1.32
N MET A 177 1.58 -19.90 -1.32
CA MET A 177 1.80 -21.14 -2.06
C MET A 177 0.48 -21.52 -2.71
N ASP A 178 0.52 -21.89 -4.00
CA ASP A 178 -0.68 -22.37 -4.69
C ASP A 178 -1.23 -23.60 -3.96
N ASP A 179 -2.52 -23.56 -3.60
CA ASP A 179 -3.23 -24.65 -2.91
C ASP A 179 -4.72 -24.68 -3.35
N GLY A 180 -5.44 -25.73 -2.98
CA GLY A 180 -6.86 -25.88 -3.32
C GLY A 180 -7.71 -26.34 -2.15
N ASP A 181 -8.98 -25.93 -2.17
CA ASP A 181 -9.98 -26.36 -1.20
C ASP A 181 -10.38 -27.84 -1.41
N ASP A 182 -11.21 -28.36 -0.50
CA ASP A 182 -11.72 -29.73 -0.55
C ASP A 182 -12.59 -30.02 -1.80
N GLU A 183 -13.07 -28.98 -2.49
CA GLU A 183 -13.84 -29.07 -3.73
C GLU A 183 -12.93 -28.99 -4.98
N GLY A 184 -11.63 -28.76 -4.79
CA GLY A 184 -10.64 -28.62 -5.86
C GLY A 184 -10.64 -27.22 -6.51
N ASN A 185 -11.29 -26.23 -5.90
CA ASN A 185 -11.15 -24.84 -6.30
C ASN A 185 -9.83 -24.29 -5.75
N ARG A 186 -9.27 -23.28 -6.42
CA ARG A 186 -8.07 -22.59 -5.93
C ARG A 186 -8.38 -21.86 -4.62
N ASP A 187 -7.57 -22.13 -3.60
CA ASP A 187 -7.62 -21.46 -2.29
C ASP A 187 -6.20 -21.45 -1.72
N ASP A 188 -5.39 -20.49 -2.16
CA ASP A 188 -3.96 -20.46 -1.88
C ASP A 188 -3.68 -20.38 -0.38
N LEU A 189 -2.60 -21.03 0.09
CA LEU A 189 -2.10 -20.75 1.42
C LEU A 189 -1.38 -19.41 1.42
N VAL A 190 -1.64 -18.57 2.41
CA VAL A 190 -1.09 -17.21 2.53
C VAL A 190 -0.57 -16.94 3.94
N ALA A 191 0.47 -16.12 4.02
CA ALA A 191 1.01 -15.61 5.28
C ALA A 191 1.67 -14.23 5.09
N SER A 192 1.81 -13.49 6.19
CA SER A 192 2.67 -12.32 6.27
C SER A 192 3.87 -12.62 7.18
N GLY A 193 5.01 -12.01 6.90
CA GLY A 193 6.21 -12.23 7.70
C GLY A 193 7.28 -11.18 7.48
N TYR A 194 8.44 -11.41 8.10
CA TYR A 194 9.61 -10.54 8.01
C TYR A 194 10.79 -11.33 7.49
N VAL A 195 11.53 -10.73 6.56
CA VAL A 195 12.81 -11.27 6.09
C VAL A 195 13.81 -11.26 7.25
N THR A 196 14.44 -12.40 7.51
CA THR A 196 15.45 -12.58 8.56
C THR A 196 16.66 -13.33 8.03
N ALA A 197 17.85 -13.04 8.54
CA ALA A 197 19.06 -13.77 8.22
C ALA A 197 18.93 -15.23 8.68
N ASN A 198 19.44 -16.16 7.87
CA ASN A 198 19.45 -17.56 8.26
C ASN A 198 20.53 -17.81 9.32
N GLU A 199 20.12 -17.82 10.59
CA GLU A 199 20.99 -18.09 11.74
C GLU A 199 20.81 -19.51 12.30
N THR A 200 20.02 -20.36 11.63
CA THR A 200 19.63 -21.68 12.16
C THR A 200 20.75 -22.72 12.13
N GLY A 201 21.78 -22.50 11.32
CA GLY A 201 22.83 -23.47 11.03
C GLY A 201 22.44 -24.55 10.00
N TYR A 202 21.16 -24.62 9.61
CA TYR A 202 20.66 -25.50 8.56
C TYR A 202 20.57 -24.76 7.22
N TYR A 203 20.70 -25.48 6.11
CA TYR A 203 20.68 -24.92 4.75
C TYR A 203 21.59 -23.69 4.58
N PRO A 204 22.92 -23.81 4.81
CA PRO A 204 23.85 -22.66 4.85
C PRO A 204 23.98 -21.90 3.51
N TYR A 205 23.44 -22.46 2.42
CA TYR A 205 23.35 -21.80 1.13
C TYR A 205 22.16 -20.84 1.02
N VAL A 206 21.18 -20.93 1.92
CA VAL A 206 20.08 -19.98 2.06
C VAL A 206 20.53 -18.85 2.97
N LYS A 207 20.49 -17.62 2.45
CA LYS A 207 20.92 -16.42 3.15
C LYS A 207 19.79 -15.82 3.97
N TRP A 208 18.58 -15.80 3.40
CA TRP A 208 17.40 -15.19 3.98
C TRP A 208 16.31 -16.23 4.21
N CYS A 209 15.67 -16.16 5.37
CA CYS A 209 14.43 -16.83 5.71
C CYS A 209 13.31 -15.79 5.81
N CYS A 210 12.05 -16.23 5.75
CA CYS A 210 10.90 -15.43 6.11
C CYS A 210 10.32 -15.98 7.42
N ARG A 211 10.31 -15.15 8.46
CA ARG A 211 9.66 -15.46 9.73
C ARG A 211 8.22 -14.97 9.69
N ILE A 212 7.29 -15.91 9.69
CA ILE A 212 5.84 -15.69 9.65
C ILE A 212 5.41 -15.00 10.95
N ASP A 213 4.50 -14.03 10.83
CA ASP A 213 3.97 -13.31 11.98
C ASP A 213 2.92 -14.13 12.75
N GLU A 214 2.40 -13.57 13.84
CA GLU A 214 1.49 -14.26 14.77
C GLU A 214 0.18 -14.74 14.14
N LYS A 215 -0.13 -14.31 12.91
CA LYS A 215 -1.33 -14.74 12.19
C LYS A 215 -1.18 -16.11 11.55
N GLY A 216 0.04 -16.62 11.41
CA GLY A 216 0.31 -17.94 10.84
C GLY A 216 -0.01 -18.06 9.34
N ILE A 217 0.05 -19.31 8.87
CA ILE A 217 -0.38 -19.71 7.52
C ILE A 217 -1.87 -19.99 7.55
N ARG A 218 -2.61 -19.43 6.60
CA ARG A 218 -4.07 -19.57 6.48
C ARG A 218 -4.45 -19.75 5.03
N SER A 219 -5.61 -20.34 4.77
CA SER A 219 -6.17 -20.32 3.42
C SER A 219 -6.58 -18.91 3.04
N GLU A 220 -6.47 -18.55 1.76
CA GLU A 220 -6.84 -17.22 1.25
C GLU A 220 -8.30 -16.88 1.62
N SER A 221 -9.19 -17.87 1.57
CA SER A 221 -10.59 -17.76 1.97
C SER A 221 -10.83 -17.42 3.45
N GLU A 222 -9.84 -17.63 4.32
CA GLU A 222 -9.91 -17.31 5.77
C GLU A 222 -9.41 -15.90 6.10
N VAL A 223 -8.90 -15.14 5.11
CA VAL A 223 -8.33 -13.81 5.30
C VAL A 223 -9.34 -12.72 4.93
N ASP A 224 -10.05 -12.20 5.94
CA ASP A 224 -10.99 -11.05 5.84
C ASP A 224 -10.32 -9.70 5.46
#